data_AF-A0ABD1G3Y5-F1
#
_entry.id   AF-A0ABD1G3Y5-F1
#
_cell.length_a   1.000
_cell.length_b   1.000
_cell.length_c   1.000
_cell.angle_alpha   90.00
_cell.angle_beta   90.00
_cell.angle_gamma   90.00
#
_symmetry.space_group_name_H-M   'P 1'
#
loop_
_entity.id
_entity.type
_entity.pdbx_description
1 polymer ?
#
loop_
_entity_poly.entity_id
_entity_poly.type
_entity_poly.pdbx_seq_one_letter_code
_entity_poly.pdbx_strand_id
1 'polypeptide(L)'
;MHRPPPPPLRHSRPVLEVLILTLERLCVELDPGELSFIWKCLLEKIIESLTNENSIHLTRLLALLTSILQNDYLGKITEIEPLVKHLHQLVETFVVHLPTMKKMDLHSEVIEKVLQLILCVIGCLSDSKNMPALLLVSVLWESVFNIRSRSLLTFLRDLLMKDTSIYHVFGTNIMCAFTNLIDIYDEEVMYIMMKVLMELINAIDKLLIVESKAGLQQDTWYCLLGAALRSYNKLVSRRAIDHEESAMFKFLDLAKRYKLSPQILSAVADILDSVSCALPRKCQCYAWYPEDSKGGDEMSKTCWASSKSHQLERTRLA
;
A
#
# COMPACT_ATOMS: atom_id res chain seq x y z
N MET A 1 21.73 -46.63 23.85
CA MET A 1 21.23 -46.28 22.51
C MET A 1 19.99 -45.40 22.69
N HIS A 2 20.16 -44.08 22.65
CA HIS A 2 19.04 -43.13 22.68
C HIS A 2 18.44 -43.04 21.28
N ARG A 3 17.16 -43.38 21.13
CA ARG A 3 16.42 -43.05 19.91
C ARG A 3 16.32 -41.53 19.80
N PRO A 4 16.58 -40.95 18.61
CA PRO A 4 16.33 -39.53 18.40
C PRO A 4 14.82 -39.25 18.51
N PRO A 5 14.43 -38.04 18.94
CA PRO A 5 13.04 -37.64 18.98
C PRO A 5 12.46 -37.66 17.55
N PRO A 6 11.17 -38.05 17.38
CA PRO A 6 10.55 -38.05 16.08
C PRO A 6 10.55 -36.64 15.48
N PRO A 7 10.75 -36.51 14.15
CA PRO A 7 10.72 -35.22 13.49
C PRO A 7 9.34 -34.57 13.67
N PRO A 8 9.27 -33.22 13.76
CA PRO A 8 8.00 -32.51 13.87
C PRO A 8 7.12 -32.84 12.66
N LEU A 9 5.87 -33.25 12.92
CA LEU A 9 4.89 -33.76 11.96
C LEU A 9 4.65 -32.77 10.80
N ARG A 10 5.37 -32.95 9.69
CA ARG A 10 5.15 -32.29 8.38
C ARG A 10 4.03 -32.92 7.55
N HIS A 11 3.11 -33.69 8.16
CA HIS A 11 2.19 -34.58 7.43
C HIS A 11 0.82 -33.99 7.04
N SER A 12 0.58 -32.68 7.16
CA SER A 12 -0.77 -32.10 6.95
C SER A 12 -0.96 -31.22 5.70
N ARG A 13 0.12 -30.86 5.00
CA ARG A 13 0.01 -30.08 3.75
C ARG A 13 -0.77 -30.82 2.65
N PRO A 14 -0.55 -32.13 2.42
CA PRO A 14 -1.30 -32.86 1.40
C PRO A 14 -2.80 -32.92 1.72
N VAL A 15 -3.17 -32.98 3.01
CA VAL A 15 -4.59 -33.01 3.41
C VAL A 15 -5.25 -31.66 3.14
N LEU A 16 -4.59 -30.55 3.48
CA LEU A 16 -5.12 -29.21 3.19
C LEU A 16 -5.28 -28.99 1.69
N GLU A 17 -4.30 -29.41 0.89
CA GLU A 17 -4.32 -29.29 -0.57
C GLU A 17 -5.45 -30.11 -1.20
N VAL A 18 -5.64 -31.35 -0.76
CA VAL A 18 -6.78 -32.18 -1.18
C VAL A 18 -8.12 -31.53 -0.80
N LEU A 19 -8.22 -30.95 0.40
CA LEU A 19 -9.44 -30.25 0.83
C LEU A 19 -9.71 -28.99 -0.01
N ILE A 20 -8.67 -28.22 -0.34
CA ILE A 20 -8.78 -27.05 -1.22
C ILE A 20 -9.32 -27.50 -2.58
N LEU A 21 -8.68 -28.47 -3.23
CA LEU A 21 -9.08 -28.96 -4.55
C LEU A 21 -10.50 -29.56 -4.54
N THR A 22 -10.87 -30.24 -3.46
CA THR A 22 -12.22 -30.83 -3.32
C THR A 22 -13.27 -29.72 -3.20
N LEU A 23 -13.02 -28.69 -2.38
CA LEU A 23 -13.96 -27.58 -2.21
C LEU A 23 -14.03 -26.70 -3.45
N GLU A 24 -12.91 -26.46 -4.13
CA GLU A 24 -12.90 -25.77 -5.43
C GLU A 24 -13.79 -26.50 -6.44
N ARG A 25 -13.66 -27.82 -6.55
CA ARG A 25 -14.51 -28.63 -7.42
C ARG A 25 -15.99 -28.55 -7.02
N LEU A 26 -16.30 -28.63 -5.73
CA LEU A 26 -17.66 -28.46 -5.23
C LEU A 26 -18.23 -27.06 -5.57
N CYS A 27 -17.42 -26.00 -5.48
CA CYS A 27 -17.85 -24.64 -5.88
C CYS A 27 -18.17 -24.51 -7.38
N VAL A 28 -17.65 -25.41 -8.22
CA VAL A 28 -18.02 -25.49 -9.64
C VAL A 28 -19.36 -26.17 -9.83
N GLU A 29 -19.63 -27.23 -9.05
CA GLU A 29 -20.75 -28.15 -9.24
C GLU A 29 -22.04 -27.72 -8.50
N LEU A 30 -21.93 -27.00 -7.38
CA LEU A 30 -23.07 -26.63 -6.53
C LEU A 30 -23.77 -25.34 -6.97
N ASP A 31 -25.06 -25.24 -6.65
CA ASP A 31 -25.83 -24.01 -6.87
C ASP A 31 -25.49 -22.92 -5.82
N PRO A 32 -25.81 -21.63 -6.08
CA PRO A 32 -25.48 -20.53 -5.18
C PRO A 32 -26.05 -20.68 -3.76
N GLY A 33 -27.20 -21.33 -3.60
CA GLY A 33 -27.85 -21.57 -2.31
C GLY A 33 -27.10 -22.61 -1.48
N GLU A 34 -26.76 -23.74 -2.09
CA GLU A 34 -25.94 -24.79 -1.47
C GLU A 34 -24.55 -24.26 -1.09
N LEU A 35 -23.95 -23.47 -1.99
CA LEU A 35 -22.66 -22.84 -1.77
C LEU A 35 -22.71 -21.85 -0.58
N SER A 36 -23.78 -21.05 -0.46
CA SER A 36 -23.97 -20.14 0.68
C SER A 36 -23.99 -20.86 2.03
N PHE A 37 -24.56 -22.06 2.08
CA PHE A 37 -24.61 -22.88 3.28
C PHE A 37 -23.22 -23.40 3.67
N ILE A 38 -22.44 -23.89 2.70
CA ILE A 38 -21.05 -24.33 2.95
C ILE A 38 -20.21 -23.19 3.50
N TRP A 39 -20.35 -21.98 2.94
CA TRP A 39 -19.63 -20.80 3.44
C TRP A 39 -19.97 -20.46 4.87
N LYS A 40 -21.26 -20.47 5.19
CA LYS A 40 -21.74 -20.22 6.54
C LYS A 40 -21.15 -21.24 7.53
N CYS A 41 -21.23 -22.54 7.22
CA CYS A 41 -20.67 -23.58 8.07
C CYS A 41 -19.14 -23.43 8.26
N LEU A 42 -18.41 -23.08 7.20
CA LEU A 42 -16.97 -22.88 7.28
C LEU A 42 -16.63 -21.67 8.17
N LEU A 43 -17.34 -20.55 8.01
CA LEU A 43 -17.15 -19.35 8.82
C LEU A 43 -17.49 -19.58 10.30
N GLU A 44 -18.60 -20.25 10.59
CA GLU A 44 -18.97 -20.65 11.95
C GLU A 44 -17.85 -21.50 12.58
N LYS A 45 -17.28 -22.43 11.83
CA LYS A 45 -16.18 -23.28 12.33
C LYS A 45 -14.90 -22.51 12.60
N ILE A 46 -14.60 -21.50 11.77
CA ILE A 46 -13.46 -20.60 11.98
C ILE A 46 -13.67 -19.76 13.25
N ILE A 47 -14.87 -19.19 13.44
CA ILE A 47 -15.21 -18.39 14.62
C ILE A 47 -15.09 -19.23 15.90
N GLU A 48 -15.64 -20.44 15.91
CA GLU A 48 -15.51 -21.39 17.04
C GLU A 48 -14.03 -21.74 17.33
N SER A 49 -13.22 -21.90 16.27
CA SER A 49 -11.80 -22.18 16.42
C SER A 49 -11.01 -21.00 16.99
N LEU A 50 -11.48 -19.77 16.74
CA LEU A 50 -10.92 -18.54 17.27
C LEU A 50 -11.07 -18.46 18.80
N THR A 51 -12.22 -18.88 19.32
CA THR A 51 -12.52 -18.87 20.76
C THR A 51 -11.86 -20.02 21.52
N ASN A 52 -11.57 -21.14 20.84
CA ASN A 52 -11.07 -22.37 21.46
C ASN A 52 -9.54 -22.53 21.45
N GLU A 53 -8.79 -21.46 21.15
CA GLU A 53 -7.31 -21.40 21.10
C GLU A 53 -6.60 -22.45 20.19
N ASN A 54 -7.32 -23.14 19.31
CA ASN A 54 -6.74 -24.13 18.38
C ASN A 54 -6.18 -23.46 17.11
N SER A 55 -5.11 -22.70 17.28
CA SER A 55 -4.47 -21.87 16.26
C SER A 55 -4.01 -22.62 15.00
N ILE A 56 -3.53 -23.86 15.11
CA ILE A 56 -3.11 -24.65 13.92
C ILE A 56 -4.32 -25.01 13.05
N HIS A 57 -5.42 -25.42 13.68
CA HIS A 57 -6.64 -25.74 12.94
C HIS A 57 -7.22 -24.47 12.30
N LEU A 58 -7.24 -23.38 13.05
CA LEU A 58 -7.68 -22.07 12.58
C LEU A 58 -6.88 -21.59 11.36
N THR A 59 -5.54 -21.61 11.42
CA THR A 59 -4.68 -21.19 10.29
C THR A 59 -4.99 -21.99 9.02
N ARG A 60 -5.24 -23.30 9.16
CA ARG A 60 -5.61 -24.16 8.02
C ARG A 60 -6.99 -23.82 7.47
N LEU A 61 -7.98 -23.56 8.33
CA LEU A 61 -9.32 -23.16 7.89
C LEU A 61 -9.31 -21.79 7.22
N LEU A 62 -8.53 -20.83 7.74
CA LEU A 62 -8.34 -19.52 7.10
C LEU A 62 -7.67 -19.65 5.73
N ALA A 63 -6.63 -20.49 5.62
CA ALA A 63 -5.97 -20.76 4.34
C ALA A 63 -6.93 -21.41 3.33
N LEU A 64 -7.75 -22.36 3.79
CA LEU A 64 -8.79 -23.00 2.99
C LEU A 64 -9.78 -21.96 2.46
N LEU A 65 -10.37 -21.16 3.34
CA LEU A 65 -11.31 -20.10 2.97
C LEU A 65 -10.69 -19.09 2.00
N THR A 66 -9.46 -18.64 2.28
CA THR A 66 -8.74 -17.68 1.42
C THR A 66 -8.53 -18.25 0.02
N SER A 67 -8.10 -19.51 -0.09
CA SER A 67 -7.83 -20.15 -1.39
C SER A 67 -9.10 -20.26 -2.23
N ILE A 68 -10.21 -20.65 -1.60
CA ILE A 68 -11.46 -20.80 -2.35
C ILE A 68 -12.00 -19.42 -2.79
N LEU A 69 -11.84 -18.36 -1.98
CA LEU A 69 -12.24 -17.00 -2.38
C LEU A 69 -11.40 -16.44 -3.55
N GLN A 70 -10.12 -16.82 -3.64
CA GLN A 70 -9.22 -16.33 -4.71
C GLN A 70 -9.55 -16.87 -6.11
N ASN A 71 -10.27 -18.00 -6.22
CA ASN A 71 -10.56 -18.65 -7.50
C ASN A 71 -11.82 -18.12 -8.20
N ASP A 72 -12.12 -16.83 -8.07
CA ASP A 72 -13.21 -16.13 -8.76
C ASP A 72 -14.64 -16.66 -8.48
N TYR A 73 -14.82 -17.59 -7.53
CA TYR A 73 -16.15 -18.10 -7.17
C TYR A 73 -17.03 -17.03 -6.51
N LEU A 74 -16.45 -15.91 -6.05
CA LEU A 74 -17.23 -14.80 -5.50
C LEU A 74 -18.18 -14.18 -6.53
N GLY A 75 -17.81 -14.20 -7.82
CA GLY A 75 -18.67 -13.72 -8.90
C GLY A 75 -19.93 -14.59 -9.13
N LYS A 76 -19.91 -15.86 -8.68
CA LYS A 76 -21.08 -16.74 -8.69
C LYS A 76 -21.99 -16.53 -7.47
N ILE A 77 -21.48 -15.92 -6.41
CA ILE A 77 -22.29 -15.60 -5.23
C ILE A 77 -23.13 -14.38 -5.59
N THR A 78 -24.38 -14.64 -5.99
CA THR A 78 -25.36 -13.60 -6.33
C THR A 78 -25.67 -12.66 -5.16
N GLU A 79 -25.35 -13.07 -3.93
CA GLU A 79 -25.55 -12.29 -2.71
C GLU A 79 -24.24 -12.18 -1.90
N ILE A 80 -23.40 -11.21 -2.27
CA ILE A 80 -22.15 -10.88 -1.55
C ILE A 80 -22.43 -10.37 -0.12
N GLU A 81 -23.59 -9.74 0.10
CA GLU A 81 -23.93 -9.05 1.34
C GLU A 81 -24.07 -10.00 2.57
N PRO A 82 -24.77 -11.15 2.49
CA PRO A 82 -24.75 -12.16 3.55
C PRO A 82 -23.35 -12.64 3.91
N LEU A 83 -22.48 -12.84 2.91
CA LEU A 83 -21.11 -13.28 3.15
C LEU A 83 -20.29 -12.21 3.89
N VAL A 84 -20.39 -10.95 3.46
CA VAL A 84 -19.75 -9.81 4.12
C VAL A 84 -20.17 -9.71 5.59
N LYS A 85 -21.44 -9.94 5.92
CA LYS A 85 -21.92 -9.94 7.30
C LYS A 85 -21.25 -11.01 8.17
N HIS A 86 -21.14 -12.25 7.67
CA HIS A 86 -20.48 -13.33 8.41
C HIS A 86 -18.96 -13.10 8.52
N LEU A 87 -18.34 -12.57 7.48
CA LEU A 87 -16.93 -12.18 7.51
C LEU A 87 -16.68 -11.04 8.50
N HIS A 88 -17.58 -10.06 8.58
CA HIS A 88 -17.49 -9.00 9.58
C HIS A 88 -17.54 -9.57 11.01
N GLN A 89 -18.43 -10.52 11.29
CA GLN A 89 -18.46 -11.18 12.60
C GLN A 89 -17.13 -11.89 12.92
N LEU A 90 -16.51 -12.55 11.94
CA LEU A 90 -15.17 -13.13 12.08
C LEU A 90 -14.13 -12.06 12.43
N VAL A 91 -14.12 -10.94 11.69
CA VAL A 91 -13.18 -9.83 11.89
C VAL A 91 -13.36 -9.20 13.28
N GLU A 92 -14.58 -8.91 13.70
CA GLU A 92 -14.84 -8.36 15.04
C GLU A 92 -14.40 -9.33 16.14
N THR A 93 -14.77 -10.61 16.01
CA THR A 93 -14.36 -11.63 16.97
C THR A 93 -12.84 -11.69 17.06
N PHE A 94 -12.14 -11.62 15.92
CA PHE A 94 -10.68 -11.58 15.88
C PHE A 94 -10.08 -10.35 16.56
N VAL A 95 -10.56 -9.15 16.25
CA VAL A 95 -10.06 -7.92 16.88
C VAL A 95 -10.27 -7.95 18.39
N VAL A 96 -11.43 -8.46 18.86
CA VAL A 96 -11.73 -8.59 20.29
C VAL A 96 -10.83 -9.59 20.99
N HIS A 97 -10.50 -10.72 20.35
CA HIS A 97 -9.65 -11.76 20.94
C HIS A 97 -8.15 -11.50 20.74
N LEU A 98 -7.79 -10.51 19.93
CA LEU A 98 -6.40 -10.17 19.66
C LEU A 98 -5.58 -9.90 20.94
N PRO A 99 -6.06 -9.17 21.96
CA PRO A 99 -5.29 -8.90 23.17
C PRO A 99 -5.17 -10.10 24.12
N THR A 100 -6.06 -11.10 24.01
CA THR A 100 -6.12 -12.23 24.95
C THR A 100 -5.31 -13.44 24.49
N MET A 101 -4.83 -13.45 23.25
CA MET A 101 -4.01 -14.53 22.69
C MET A 101 -2.60 -14.56 23.34
N LYS A 102 -2.33 -15.60 24.14
CA LYS A 102 -1.12 -15.70 25.00
C LYS A 102 0.15 -16.20 24.31
N LYS A 103 0.05 -16.81 23.11
CA LYS A 103 1.20 -17.42 22.41
C LYS A 103 1.68 -16.53 21.26
N MET A 104 2.82 -15.87 21.48
CA MET A 104 3.38 -14.83 20.59
C MET A 104 3.61 -15.30 19.14
N ASP A 105 4.15 -16.51 18.92
CA ASP A 105 4.43 -17.00 17.56
C ASP A 105 3.15 -17.38 16.78
N LEU A 106 2.19 -18.01 17.46
CA LEU A 106 0.91 -18.41 16.85
C LEU A 106 -0.04 -17.22 16.68
N HIS A 107 0.12 -16.18 17.50
CA HIS A 107 -0.59 -14.91 17.36
C HIS A 107 -0.22 -14.21 16.04
N SER A 108 1.06 -14.11 15.71
CA SER A 108 1.53 -13.48 14.47
C SER A 108 1.03 -14.21 13.21
N GLU A 109 1.03 -15.55 13.23
CA GLU A 109 0.56 -16.37 12.10
C GLU A 109 -0.95 -16.22 11.88
N VAL A 110 -1.74 -16.23 12.95
CA VAL A 110 -3.20 -16.03 12.84
C VAL A 110 -3.53 -14.62 12.34
N ILE A 111 -2.83 -13.58 12.85
CA ILE A 111 -3.01 -12.20 12.35
C ILE A 111 -2.73 -12.15 10.85
N GLU A 112 -1.61 -12.70 10.41
CA GLU A 112 -1.23 -12.72 8.99
C GLU A 112 -2.33 -13.38 8.14
N LYS A 113 -2.86 -14.52 8.58
CA LYS A 113 -3.90 -15.26 7.85
C LYS A 113 -5.24 -14.54 7.79
N VAL A 114 -5.65 -13.88 8.88
CA VAL A 114 -6.87 -13.07 8.90
C VAL A 114 -6.71 -11.85 7.99
N LEU A 115 -5.56 -11.17 8.03
CA LEU A 115 -5.29 -10.03 7.14
C LEU A 115 -5.22 -10.45 5.66
N GLN A 116 -4.65 -11.63 5.35
CA GLN A 116 -4.68 -12.21 4.00
C GLN A 116 -6.10 -12.48 3.52
N LEU A 117 -6.97 -13.01 4.40
CA LEU A 117 -8.38 -13.21 4.08
C LEU A 117 -9.09 -11.88 3.80
N ILE A 118 -8.90 -10.87 4.65
CA ILE A 118 -9.46 -9.53 4.47
C ILE A 118 -8.99 -8.92 3.14
N LEU A 119 -7.69 -8.99 2.85
CA LEU A 119 -7.11 -8.50 1.61
C LEU A 119 -7.69 -9.22 0.38
N CYS A 120 -7.89 -10.53 0.49
CA CYS A 120 -8.53 -11.33 -0.56
C CYS A 120 -9.95 -10.83 -0.85
N VAL A 121 -10.77 -10.62 0.19
CA VAL A 121 -12.14 -10.14 0.03
C VAL A 121 -12.16 -8.74 -0.58
N ILE A 122 -11.33 -7.81 -0.08
CA ILE A 122 -11.22 -6.46 -0.66
C ILE A 122 -10.81 -6.53 -2.14
N GLY A 123 -9.84 -7.39 -2.46
CA GLY A 123 -9.43 -7.66 -3.84
C GLY A 123 -10.59 -8.12 -4.71
N CYS A 124 -11.33 -9.14 -4.28
CA CYS A 124 -12.48 -9.66 -5.03
C CYS A 124 -13.58 -8.60 -5.26
N LEU A 125 -13.88 -7.79 -4.26
CA LEU A 125 -14.88 -6.71 -4.38
C LEU A 125 -14.41 -5.60 -5.33
N SER A 126 -13.12 -5.30 -5.32
CA SER A 126 -12.48 -4.35 -6.22
C SER A 126 -12.49 -4.86 -7.66
N ASP A 127 -12.09 -6.11 -7.89
CA ASP A 127 -12.02 -6.72 -9.21
C ASP A 127 -13.42 -6.84 -9.85
N SER A 128 -14.44 -7.12 -9.04
CA SER A 128 -15.85 -7.11 -9.45
C SER A 128 -16.50 -5.72 -9.54
N LYS A 129 -15.76 -4.65 -9.24
CA LYS A 129 -16.24 -3.24 -9.22
C LYS A 129 -17.46 -3.01 -8.31
N ASN A 130 -17.60 -3.80 -7.25
CA ASN A 130 -18.71 -3.68 -6.31
C ASN A 130 -18.45 -2.56 -5.28
N MET A 131 -18.55 -1.31 -5.74
CA MET A 131 -18.28 -0.11 -4.93
C MET A 131 -19.15 -0.01 -3.66
N PRO A 132 -20.46 -0.32 -3.66
CA PRO A 132 -21.26 -0.29 -2.43
C PRO A 132 -20.74 -1.26 -1.36
N ALA A 133 -20.39 -2.49 -1.75
CA ALA A 133 -19.82 -3.46 -0.81
C ALA A 133 -18.44 -3.03 -0.33
N LEU A 134 -17.59 -2.45 -1.19
CA LEU A 134 -16.29 -1.89 -0.81
C LEU A 134 -16.41 -0.78 0.25
N LEU A 135 -17.32 0.17 0.04
CA LEU A 135 -17.60 1.24 1.01
C LEU A 135 -18.13 0.69 2.34
N LEU A 136 -18.99 -0.34 2.27
CA LEU A 136 -19.50 -0.99 3.47
C LEU A 136 -18.37 -1.65 4.27
N VAL A 137 -17.51 -2.44 3.62
CA VAL A 137 -16.41 -3.12 4.32
C VAL A 137 -15.35 -2.15 4.84
N SER A 138 -15.16 -0.99 4.21
CA SER A 138 -14.21 0.01 4.72
C SER A 138 -14.65 0.60 6.05
N VAL A 139 -15.95 0.79 6.25
CA VAL A 139 -16.52 1.23 7.54
C VAL A 139 -16.49 0.08 8.55
N LEU A 140 -16.93 -1.11 8.16
CA LEU A 140 -17.04 -2.25 9.08
C LEU A 140 -15.69 -2.74 9.60
N TRP A 141 -14.62 -2.58 8.83
CA TRP A 141 -13.29 -3.12 9.16
C TRP A 141 -12.29 -2.05 9.57
N GLU A 142 -12.76 -0.85 9.94
CA GLU A 142 -11.89 0.24 10.44
C GLU A 142 -10.97 -0.23 11.58
N SER A 143 -11.49 -1.04 12.50
CA SER A 143 -10.76 -1.55 13.66
C SER A 143 -9.53 -2.41 13.31
N VAL A 144 -9.52 -3.03 12.13
CA VAL A 144 -8.37 -3.81 11.62
C VAL A 144 -7.16 -2.90 11.38
N PHE A 145 -7.38 -1.66 10.96
CA PHE A 145 -6.34 -0.68 10.68
C PHE A 145 -5.69 -0.12 11.96
N ASN A 146 -6.23 -0.44 13.14
CA ASN A 146 -5.64 -0.10 14.43
C ASN A 146 -4.69 -1.17 14.98
N ILE A 147 -4.53 -2.31 14.27
CA ILE A 147 -3.65 -3.41 14.71
C ILE A 147 -2.17 -2.99 14.62
N ARG A 148 -1.48 -2.93 15.76
CA ARG A 148 -0.05 -2.57 15.82
C ARG A 148 0.86 -3.79 15.58
N SER A 149 0.85 -4.34 14.37
CA SER A 149 1.67 -5.51 14.00
C SER A 149 2.40 -5.33 12.66
N ARG A 150 3.53 -6.04 12.50
CA ARG A 150 4.27 -6.08 11.22
C ARG A 150 3.43 -6.71 10.10
N SER A 151 2.55 -7.66 10.43
CA SER A 151 1.61 -8.25 9.47
C SER A 151 0.67 -7.19 8.87
N LEU A 152 0.28 -6.17 9.64
CA LEU A 152 -0.51 -5.04 9.11
C LEU A 152 0.29 -4.22 8.08
N LEU A 153 1.61 -4.04 8.25
CA LEU A 153 2.42 -3.35 7.24
C LEU A 153 2.48 -4.11 5.92
N THR A 154 2.68 -5.42 5.98
CA THR A 154 2.64 -6.27 4.79
C THR A 154 1.26 -6.17 4.12
N PHE A 155 0.19 -6.26 4.91
CA PHE A 155 -1.17 -6.06 4.42
C PHE A 155 -1.37 -4.70 3.74
N LEU A 156 -0.92 -3.59 4.35
CA LEU A 156 -1.04 -2.25 3.76
C LEU A 156 -0.27 -2.15 2.45
N ARG A 157 0.94 -2.70 2.39
CA ARG A 157 1.75 -2.74 1.17
C ARG A 157 0.99 -3.47 0.05
N ASP A 158 0.45 -4.64 0.34
CA ASP A 158 -0.24 -5.45 -0.66
C ASP A 158 -1.59 -4.83 -1.05
N LEU A 159 -2.29 -4.19 -0.11
CA LEU A 159 -3.51 -3.43 -0.33
C LEU A 159 -3.27 -2.24 -1.27
N LEU A 160 -2.16 -1.52 -1.10
CA LEU A 160 -1.78 -0.40 -1.95
C LEU A 160 -1.39 -0.83 -3.37
N MET A 161 -1.04 -2.09 -3.58
CA MET A 161 -0.75 -2.64 -4.92
C MET A 161 -2.01 -3.11 -5.67
N LYS A 162 -3.20 -2.98 -5.06
CA LYS A 162 -4.50 -3.27 -5.69
C LYS A 162 -4.99 -2.08 -6.54
N ASP A 163 -6.23 -2.16 -7.01
CA ASP A 163 -6.84 -1.15 -7.88
C ASP A 163 -6.87 0.25 -7.26
N THR A 164 -6.87 1.27 -8.12
CA THR A 164 -6.94 2.69 -7.72
C THR A 164 -8.15 3.05 -6.85
N SER A 165 -9.27 2.33 -6.97
CA SER A 165 -10.46 2.50 -6.11
C SER A 165 -10.20 2.26 -4.63
N ILE A 166 -9.17 1.47 -4.30
CA ILE A 166 -8.77 1.21 -2.90
C ILE A 166 -8.35 2.49 -2.20
N TYR A 167 -7.61 3.37 -2.88
CA TYR A 167 -7.21 4.67 -2.32
C TYR A 167 -8.42 5.55 -2.03
N HIS A 168 -9.42 5.51 -2.90
CA HIS A 168 -10.65 6.30 -2.73
C HIS A 168 -11.48 5.82 -1.54
N VAL A 169 -11.56 4.49 -1.34
CA VAL A 169 -12.43 3.87 -0.34
C VAL A 169 -11.76 3.75 1.03
N PHE A 170 -10.48 3.38 1.07
CA PHE A 170 -9.74 3.06 2.30
C PHE A 170 -8.73 4.14 2.69
N GLY A 171 -8.64 5.26 1.97
CA GLY A 171 -7.62 6.29 2.19
C GLY A 171 -7.49 6.74 3.65
N THR A 172 -8.60 7.05 4.32
CA THR A 172 -8.61 7.43 5.74
C THR A 172 -8.06 6.31 6.63
N ASN A 173 -8.53 5.08 6.43
CA ASN A 173 -8.12 3.92 7.22
C ASN A 173 -6.63 3.62 7.05
N ILE A 174 -6.11 3.69 5.82
CA ILE A 174 -4.69 3.51 5.50
C ILE A 174 -3.84 4.58 6.20
N MET A 175 -4.27 5.84 6.15
CA MET A 175 -3.55 6.94 6.80
C MET A 175 -3.56 6.82 8.33
N CYS A 176 -4.68 6.41 8.93
CA CYS A 176 -4.76 6.09 10.35
C CYS A 176 -3.80 4.95 10.72
N ALA A 177 -3.77 3.87 9.93
CA ALA A 177 -2.85 2.76 10.17
C ALA A 177 -1.38 3.19 10.09
N PHE A 178 -0.99 3.97 9.09
CA PHE A 178 0.38 4.49 9.02
C PHE A 178 0.72 5.39 10.20
N THR A 179 -0.22 6.22 10.67
CA THR A 179 -0.03 7.06 11.86
C THR A 179 0.17 6.23 13.12
N ASN A 180 -0.50 5.08 13.24
CA ASN A 180 -0.33 4.18 14.38
C ASN A 180 0.96 3.36 14.31
N LEU A 181 1.40 3.01 13.09
CA LEU A 181 2.56 2.15 12.85
C LEU A 181 3.88 2.92 12.79
N ILE A 182 3.86 4.21 12.44
CA ILE A 182 5.10 5.01 12.29
C ILE A 182 5.89 5.10 13.59
N ASP A 183 5.25 4.99 14.76
CA ASP A 183 5.93 4.98 16.05
C ASP A 183 6.74 3.71 16.31
N ILE A 184 6.45 2.61 15.60
CA ILE A 184 7.08 1.30 15.81
C ILE A 184 7.98 0.91 14.62
N TYR A 185 7.51 1.20 13.41
CA TYR A 185 8.09 0.73 12.15
C TYR A 185 8.36 1.91 11.21
N ASP A 186 8.96 2.95 11.78
CA ASP A 186 9.19 4.22 11.12
C ASP A 186 9.82 4.11 9.72
N GLU A 187 10.94 3.40 9.57
CA GLU A 187 11.67 3.25 8.31
C GLU A 187 10.82 2.57 7.24
N GLU A 188 10.12 1.50 7.61
CA GLU A 188 9.30 0.70 6.69
C GLU A 188 8.03 1.47 6.26
N VAL A 189 7.38 2.19 7.18
CA VAL A 189 6.25 3.07 6.89
C VAL A 189 6.68 4.20 5.94
N MET A 190 7.78 4.87 6.26
CA MET A 190 8.31 5.97 5.46
C MET A 190 8.68 5.49 4.05
N TYR A 191 9.32 4.32 3.92
CA TYR A 191 9.62 3.72 2.63
C TYR A 191 8.36 3.46 1.80
N ILE A 192 7.31 2.90 2.41
CA ILE A 192 6.03 2.67 1.72
C ILE A 192 5.40 3.99 1.27
N MET A 193 5.32 4.99 2.15
CA MET A 193 4.79 6.32 1.82
C MET A 193 5.58 7.00 0.70
N MET A 194 6.91 6.87 0.71
CA MET A 194 7.79 7.39 -0.34
C MET A 194 7.47 6.79 -1.70
N LYS A 195 7.31 5.46 -1.74
CA LYS A 195 6.97 4.74 -2.97
C LYS A 195 5.60 5.15 -3.50
N VAL A 196 4.60 5.28 -2.63
CA VAL A 196 3.25 5.75 -3.00
C VAL A 196 3.29 7.18 -3.57
N LEU A 197 4.07 8.07 -2.97
CA LEU A 197 4.24 9.44 -3.49
C LEU A 197 4.91 9.46 -4.87
N MET A 198 5.90 8.60 -5.10
CA MET A 198 6.54 8.48 -6.42
C MET A 198 5.56 7.97 -7.48
N GLU A 199 4.73 6.98 -7.16
CA GLU A 199 3.68 6.51 -8.07
C GLU A 199 2.64 7.61 -8.37
N LEU A 200 2.26 8.41 -7.36
CA LEU A 200 1.39 9.57 -7.56
C LEU A 200 2.03 10.60 -8.50
N ILE A 201 3.31 10.93 -8.30
CA ILE A 201 4.08 11.83 -9.16
C ILE A 201 4.06 11.31 -10.61
N ASN A 202 4.31 10.01 -10.80
CA ASN A 202 4.29 9.36 -12.11
C ASN A 202 2.90 9.39 -12.75
N ALA A 203 1.83 9.16 -11.97
CA ALA A 203 0.46 9.20 -12.46
C ALA A 203 0.04 10.61 -12.91
N ILE A 204 0.34 11.64 -12.09
CA ILE A 204 0.01 13.04 -12.43
C ILE A 204 0.80 13.49 -13.67
N ASP A 205 2.08 13.13 -13.78
CA ASP A 205 2.90 13.43 -14.97
C ASP A 205 2.31 12.81 -16.25
N LYS A 206 1.88 11.54 -16.19
CA LYS A 206 1.18 10.89 -17.31
C LYS A 206 -0.12 11.60 -17.68
N LEU A 207 -0.92 12.01 -16.69
CA LEU A 207 -2.16 12.75 -16.92
C LEU A 207 -1.89 14.11 -17.58
N LEU A 208 -0.89 14.86 -17.11
CA LEU A 208 -0.49 16.14 -17.70
C LEU A 208 -0.07 15.99 -19.18
N ILE A 209 0.65 14.92 -19.53
CA ILE A 209 1.00 14.63 -20.92
C ILE A 209 -0.25 14.42 -21.79
N VAL A 210 -1.26 13.72 -21.28
CA VAL A 210 -2.51 13.45 -22.01
C VAL A 210 -3.38 14.70 -22.11
N GLU A 211 -3.59 15.42 -21.00
CA GLU A 211 -4.46 16.59 -20.93
C GLU A 211 -3.89 17.82 -21.63
N SER A 212 -2.57 17.90 -21.83
CA SER A 212 -1.94 18.96 -22.62
C SER A 212 -2.52 19.10 -24.03
N LYS A 213 -3.17 18.05 -24.54
CA LYS A 213 -3.84 18.01 -25.85
C LYS A 213 -5.33 18.38 -25.79
N ALA A 214 -5.94 18.39 -24.61
CA ALA A 214 -7.40 18.53 -24.42
C ALA A 214 -7.81 19.90 -23.82
N GLY A 215 -6.85 20.75 -23.42
CA GLY A 215 -7.12 22.13 -22.97
C GLY A 215 -7.80 22.26 -21.59
N LEU A 216 -7.77 21.22 -20.76
CA LEU A 216 -8.34 21.24 -19.40
C LEU A 216 -7.33 21.72 -18.33
N GLN A 217 -7.83 22.01 -17.12
CA GLN A 217 -7.20 22.66 -15.95
C GLN A 217 -5.75 22.26 -15.59
N GLN A 218 -4.77 22.66 -16.39
CA GLN A 218 -3.35 22.33 -16.18
C GLN A 218 -2.79 22.89 -14.86
N ASP A 219 -3.26 24.07 -14.42
CA ASP A 219 -2.75 24.71 -13.20
C ASP A 219 -3.02 23.88 -11.95
N THR A 220 -4.18 23.20 -11.87
CA THR A 220 -4.52 22.32 -10.75
C THR A 220 -3.55 21.15 -10.68
N TRP A 221 -3.26 20.51 -11.82
CA TRP A 221 -2.34 19.39 -11.90
C TRP A 221 -0.89 19.79 -11.62
N TYR A 222 -0.45 20.96 -12.09
CA TYR A 222 0.87 21.50 -11.75
C TYR A 222 1.01 21.78 -10.25
N CYS A 223 -0.04 22.35 -9.63
CA CYS A 223 -0.07 22.54 -8.18
C CYS A 223 0.03 21.21 -7.43
N LEU A 224 -0.72 20.20 -7.87
CA LEU A 224 -0.72 18.88 -7.26
C LEU A 224 0.64 18.17 -7.41
N LEU A 225 1.23 18.21 -8.60
CA LEU A 225 2.55 17.64 -8.88
C LEU A 225 3.64 18.33 -8.04
N GLY A 226 3.63 19.67 -7.98
CA GLY A 226 4.55 20.43 -7.14
C GLY A 226 4.36 20.14 -5.63
N ALA A 227 3.12 19.95 -5.18
CA ALA A 227 2.84 19.56 -3.80
C ALA A 227 3.34 18.14 -3.48
N ALA A 228 3.12 17.19 -4.39
CA ALA A 228 3.61 15.82 -4.24
C ALA A 228 5.15 15.76 -4.17
N LEU A 229 5.85 16.50 -5.03
CA LEU A 229 7.31 16.64 -5.01
C LEU A 229 7.82 17.22 -3.67
N ARG A 230 7.19 18.30 -3.18
CA ARG A 230 7.56 18.88 -1.86
C ARG A 230 7.31 17.90 -0.71
N SER A 231 6.22 17.14 -0.76
CA SER A 231 5.93 16.11 0.24
C SER A 231 6.96 14.98 0.20
N TYR A 232 7.35 14.52 -0.99
CA TYR A 232 8.43 13.54 -1.17
C TYR A 232 9.74 14.06 -0.56
N ASN A 233 10.13 15.30 -0.88
CA ASN A 233 11.34 15.92 -0.34
C ASN A 233 11.34 15.93 1.19
N LYS A 234 10.26 16.46 1.79
CA LYS A 234 10.11 16.52 3.25
C LYS A 234 10.24 15.14 3.91
N LEU A 235 9.76 14.09 3.25
CA LEU A 235 9.83 12.72 3.74
C LEU A 235 11.28 12.22 3.75
N VAL A 236 12.03 12.46 2.67
CA VAL A 236 13.43 12.04 2.52
C VAL A 236 14.38 12.85 3.40
N SER A 237 14.25 14.19 3.39
CA SER A 237 15.15 15.08 4.14
C SER A 237 15.05 14.89 5.66
N ARG A 238 13.89 14.46 6.18
CA ARG A 238 13.70 14.21 7.62
C ARG A 238 14.65 13.16 8.21
N ARG A 239 15.18 12.27 7.39
CA ARG A 239 15.95 11.10 7.84
C ARG A 239 17.35 11.00 7.24
N ALA A 240 17.78 12.00 6.46
CA ALA A 240 19.01 11.92 5.66
C ALA A 240 19.09 10.62 4.84
N ILE A 241 17.93 10.15 4.35
CA ILE A 241 17.89 9.02 3.41
C ILE A 241 18.42 9.55 2.08
N ASP A 242 19.37 8.84 1.49
CA ASP A 242 19.87 9.21 0.17
C ASP A 242 18.74 9.11 -0.85
N HIS A 243 18.61 10.15 -1.68
CA HIS A 243 17.69 10.09 -2.80
C HIS A 243 18.11 8.96 -3.73
N GLU A 244 17.18 8.07 -4.07
CA GLU A 244 17.41 7.08 -5.12
C GLU A 244 17.78 7.82 -6.41
N GLU A 245 18.83 7.38 -7.09
CA GLU A 245 19.33 8.03 -8.33
C GLU A 245 18.22 8.12 -9.40
N SER A 246 17.37 7.10 -9.46
CA SER A 246 16.18 7.04 -10.32
C SER A 246 15.18 8.16 -10.02
N ALA A 247 14.95 8.47 -8.74
CA ALA A 247 14.08 9.55 -8.29
C ALA A 247 14.65 10.92 -8.68
N MET A 248 15.95 11.12 -8.51
CA MET A 248 16.61 12.37 -8.87
C MET A 248 16.52 12.64 -10.38
N PHE A 249 16.80 11.62 -11.20
CA PHE A 249 16.64 11.70 -12.64
C PHE A 249 15.21 12.08 -13.02
N LYS A 250 14.22 11.48 -12.35
CA LYS A 250 12.80 11.80 -12.57
C LYS A 250 12.50 13.27 -12.28
N PHE A 251 13.01 13.83 -11.18
CA PHE A 251 12.74 15.23 -10.82
C PHE A 251 13.34 16.22 -11.83
N LEU A 252 14.53 15.94 -12.34
CA LEU A 252 15.16 16.74 -13.39
C LEU A 252 14.39 16.65 -14.73
N ASP A 253 13.91 15.46 -15.09
CA ASP A 253 13.04 15.26 -16.27
C ASP A 253 11.75 16.08 -16.16
N LEU A 254 11.11 16.08 -14.98
CA LEU A 254 9.92 16.90 -14.71
C LEU A 254 10.21 18.41 -14.85
N ALA A 255 11.31 18.91 -14.28
CA ALA A 255 11.70 20.31 -14.42
C ALA A 255 11.99 20.69 -15.88
N LYS A 256 12.63 19.80 -16.63
CA LYS A 256 12.89 19.99 -18.06
C LYS A 256 11.60 20.00 -18.89
N ARG A 257 10.60 19.21 -18.52
CA ARG A 257 9.33 19.13 -19.23
C ARG A 257 8.42 20.32 -18.92
N TYR A 258 8.31 20.70 -17.65
CA TYR A 258 7.36 21.72 -17.18
C TYR A 258 8.05 23.05 -16.84
N LYS A 259 8.85 23.57 -17.78
CA LYS A 259 9.70 24.78 -17.60
C LYS A 259 8.93 26.07 -17.27
N LEU A 260 7.62 26.09 -17.51
CA LEU A 260 6.77 27.25 -17.26
C LEU A 260 5.98 27.13 -15.95
N SER A 261 6.09 26.01 -15.23
CA SER A 261 5.37 25.81 -13.97
C SER A 261 6.24 26.23 -12.77
N PRO A 262 5.96 27.37 -12.11
CA PRO A 262 6.70 27.79 -10.93
C PRO A 262 6.51 26.81 -9.77
N GLN A 263 5.38 26.12 -9.67
CA GLN A 263 5.08 25.18 -8.60
C GLN A 263 5.99 23.95 -8.64
N ILE A 264 6.26 23.44 -9.85
CA ILE A 264 7.13 22.28 -10.10
C ILE A 264 8.59 22.71 -9.98
N LEU A 265 8.99 23.81 -10.63
CA LEU A 265 10.36 24.29 -10.58
C LEU A 265 10.81 24.64 -9.15
N SER A 266 9.95 25.31 -8.37
CA SER A 266 10.23 25.57 -6.96
C SER A 266 10.38 24.27 -6.16
N ALA A 267 9.54 23.28 -6.39
CA ALA A 267 9.63 22.01 -5.68
C ALA A 267 10.92 21.24 -6.01
N VAL A 268 11.34 21.24 -7.27
CA VAL A 268 12.59 20.59 -7.70
C VAL A 268 13.81 21.36 -7.18
N ALA A 269 13.78 22.68 -7.16
CA ALA A 269 14.84 23.48 -6.55
C ALA A 269 15.00 23.17 -5.05
N ASP A 270 13.89 23.09 -4.30
CA ASP A 270 13.92 22.72 -2.89
C ASP A 270 14.54 21.33 -2.66
N ILE A 271 14.32 20.38 -3.59
CA ILE A 271 14.95 19.05 -3.55
C ILE A 271 16.45 19.16 -3.77
N LEU A 272 16.88 19.83 -4.83
CA LEU A 272 18.31 19.97 -5.18
C LEU A 272 19.12 20.68 -4.10
N ASP A 273 18.54 21.72 -3.49
CA ASP A 273 19.14 22.42 -2.36
C ASP A 273 19.32 21.49 -1.16
N SER A 274 18.33 20.64 -0.88
CA SER A 274 18.41 19.68 0.23
C SER A 274 19.53 18.64 0.04
N VAL A 275 19.73 18.15 -1.19
CA VAL A 275 20.81 17.20 -1.53
C VAL A 275 22.17 17.87 -1.44
N SER A 276 22.27 19.09 -1.96
CA SER A 276 23.52 19.86 -1.96
C SER A 276 23.98 20.21 -0.54
N CYS A 277 23.05 20.42 0.39
CA CYS A 277 23.35 20.66 1.80
C CYS A 277 23.70 19.39 2.59
N ALA A 278 23.31 18.20 2.12
CA ALA A 278 23.58 16.93 2.81
C ALA A 278 25.01 16.39 2.57
N LEU A 279 25.71 16.88 1.54
CA LEU A 279 27.10 16.50 1.27
C LEU A 279 28.05 17.10 2.32
N PRO A 280 29.02 16.33 2.86
CA PRO A 280 30.06 16.88 3.72
C PRO A 280 30.78 18.03 3.00
N ARG A 281 31.06 19.13 3.70
CA ARG A 281 31.81 20.33 3.25
C ARG A 281 33.25 20.06 2.73
N LYS A 282 33.57 18.82 2.35
CA LYS A 282 34.81 18.42 1.67
C LYS A 282 34.66 18.12 0.18
N CYS A 283 33.45 18.12 -0.40
CA CYS A 283 33.30 18.12 -1.86
C CYS A 283 33.12 19.55 -2.37
N GLN A 284 34.23 20.30 -2.33
CA GLN A 284 34.36 21.53 -3.10
C GLN A 284 34.50 21.11 -4.58
N CYS A 285 33.48 21.43 -5.37
CA CYS A 285 33.52 21.51 -6.83
C CYS A 285 33.96 20.24 -7.58
N TYR A 286 33.05 19.30 -7.77
CA TYR A 286 32.94 18.71 -9.11
C TYR A 286 31.70 19.33 -9.75
N ALA A 287 31.96 20.25 -10.68
CA ALA A 287 30.93 20.80 -11.52
C ALA A 287 30.30 19.65 -12.30
N TRP A 288 29.02 19.37 -12.06
CA TRP A 288 28.21 18.55 -12.95
C TRP A 288 27.96 19.33 -14.24
N TYR A 289 29.00 19.41 -15.08
CA TYR A 289 28.86 19.67 -16.51
C TYR A 289 28.73 18.31 -17.19
N PRO A 290 27.70 18.06 -18.01
CA PRO A 290 27.83 17.07 -19.05
C PRO A 290 28.80 17.65 -20.10
N GLU A 291 30.09 17.38 -19.94
CA GLU A 291 31.05 17.51 -21.04
C GLU A 291 30.73 16.42 -22.05
N ASP A 292 29.87 16.75 -23.01
CA ASP A 292 30.08 16.52 -24.44
C ASP A 292 28.77 16.79 -25.21
N SER A 293 28.48 18.07 -25.43
CA SER A 293 27.80 18.51 -26.65
C SER A 293 28.09 19.98 -26.88
N LYS A 294 28.78 20.29 -27.99
CA LYS A 294 28.94 21.65 -28.49
C LYS A 294 27.56 22.20 -28.85
N GLY A 295 26.95 22.89 -27.90
CA GLY A 295 25.61 23.47 -28.02
C GLY A 295 25.08 23.82 -26.63
N GLY A 296 25.78 24.73 -25.94
CA GLY A 296 25.44 25.14 -24.58
C GLY A 296 24.04 25.72 -24.51
N ASP A 297 23.14 24.98 -23.86
CA ASP A 297 21.75 25.39 -23.62
C ASP A 297 21.73 26.45 -22.50
N GLU A 298 21.31 27.66 -22.88
CA GLU A 298 21.17 28.86 -22.04
C GLU A 298 20.21 28.65 -20.84
N MET A 299 19.47 27.53 -20.87
CA MET A 299 18.47 27.04 -19.90
C MET A 299 19.01 26.78 -18.49
N SER A 300 20.24 26.27 -18.35
CA SER A 300 20.82 25.99 -17.02
C SER A 300 21.17 27.28 -16.28
N LYS A 301 21.39 28.39 -16.99
CA LYS A 301 21.64 29.70 -16.37
C LYS A 301 20.34 30.41 -15.99
N THR A 302 19.25 30.23 -16.75
CA THR A 302 17.97 30.89 -16.50
C THR A 302 17.21 30.32 -15.30
N CYS A 303 17.23 28.99 -15.08
CA CYS A 303 16.63 28.38 -13.88
C CYS A 303 17.29 28.89 -12.59
N TRP A 304 18.62 29.03 -12.56
CA TRP A 304 19.35 29.55 -11.40
C TRP A 304 19.20 31.06 -11.22
N ALA A 305 19.07 31.83 -12.30
CA ALA A 305 18.83 33.28 -12.23
C ALA A 305 17.44 33.61 -11.67
N SER A 306 16.40 32.86 -12.07
CA SER A 306 15.03 33.09 -11.60
C SER A 306 14.87 32.71 -10.12
N SER A 307 15.55 31.65 -9.65
CA SER A 307 15.52 31.24 -8.23
C SER A 307 16.21 32.27 -7.32
N LYS A 308 17.34 32.87 -7.75
CA LYS A 308 18.00 33.96 -7.02
C LYS A 308 17.15 35.22 -6.92
N SER A 309 16.41 35.56 -7.97
CA SER A 309 15.53 36.73 -7.95
C SER A 309 14.38 36.60 -6.93
N HIS A 310 13.76 35.42 -6.83
CA HIS A 310 12.70 35.17 -5.85
C HIS A 310 13.18 35.09 -4.39
N GLN A 311 14.42 34.60 -4.15
CA GLN A 311 15.02 34.61 -2.81
C GLN A 311 15.29 36.04 -2.31
N LEU A 312 15.79 36.94 -3.19
CA LEU A 312 16.04 38.34 -2.85
C LEU A 312 14.76 39.15 -2.60
N GLU A 313 13.65 38.80 -3.24
CA GLU A 313 12.38 39.50 -3.08
C GLU A 313 11.66 39.10 -1.77
N ARG A 314 11.82 37.84 -1.32
CA ARG A 314 11.33 37.39 0.00
C ARG A 314 12.09 38.01 1.17
N THR A 315 13.38 38.37 0.99
CA THR A 315 14.15 39.03 2.06
C THR A 315 13.89 40.54 2.16
N ARG A 316 13.20 41.15 1.17
CA ARG A 316 12.84 42.58 1.18
C ARG A 316 11.45 42.88 1.73
N LEU A 317 10.62 41.85 1.97
CA LEU A 317 9.25 41.97 2.47
C LEU A 317 9.06 41.37 3.88
N ALA A 318 10.16 41.13 4.61
CA ALA A 318 10.19 40.81 6.04
C ALA A 318 10.96 41.90 6.78
#